data_AF-A0AAD9X4M1-F1
#
_entry.id   AF-A0AAD9X4M1-F1
#
_cell.length_a   1.000
_cell.length_b   1.000
_cell.length_c   1.000
_cell.angle_alpha   90.00
_cell.angle_beta   90.00
_cell.angle_gamma   90.00
#
_symmetry.space_group_name_H-M   'P 1'
#
loop_
_entity.id
_entity.type
_entity.pdbx_description
1 polymer ?
#
loop_
_entity_poly.entity_id
_entity_poly.type
_entity_poly.pdbx_seq_one_letter_code
_entity_poly.pdbx_strand_id
1 'polypeptide(L)'
;MDVHDEHMDAYLYILRKRQRAFPNVYSQMSFLEHQYRKMMPRDSRGEITTVRWNVLRSWWKDDDLTTVLGGAPIGCHLWHEVDMVLIPCNIGSQHWLLVTVDLTCKKMFIVDPWRQEVPAHIRKQQVAPLRYFVPSMLHQAEFYTARPAEL
;
A
#
# COMPACT_ATOMS: atom_id res chain seq x y z
N MET A 1 18.12 17.01 3.66
CA MET A 1 17.57 16.86 2.30
C MET A 1 16.18 16.33 2.49
N ASP A 2 15.18 17.12 2.11
CA ASP A 2 13.79 16.75 2.33
C ASP A 2 13.34 15.78 1.23
N VAL A 3 12.74 14.66 1.62
CA VAL A 3 12.24 13.65 0.69
C VAL A 3 10.79 14.02 0.36
N HIS A 4 10.53 14.42 -0.88
CA HIS A 4 9.19 14.75 -1.38
C HIS A 4 8.62 13.57 -2.18
N ASP A 5 7.33 13.67 -2.54
CA ASP A 5 6.60 12.63 -3.29
C ASP A 5 7.33 12.26 -4.59
N GLU A 6 7.88 13.24 -5.31
CA GLU A 6 8.65 13.05 -6.55
C GLU A 6 9.91 12.18 -6.34
N HIS A 7 10.59 12.35 -5.20
CA HIS A 7 11.76 11.55 -4.85
C HIS A 7 11.37 10.10 -4.58
N MET A 8 10.23 9.89 -3.91
CA MET A 8 9.71 8.54 -3.65
C MET A 8 9.23 7.86 -4.92
N ASP A 9 8.57 8.59 -5.83
CA ASP A 9 8.15 8.06 -7.12
C ASP A 9 9.35 7.66 -7.99
N ALA A 10 10.39 8.49 -8.03
CA ALA A 10 11.64 8.15 -8.70
C ALA A 10 12.32 6.91 -8.09
N TYR A 11 12.31 6.80 -6.76
CA TYR A 11 12.87 5.63 -6.07
C TYR A 11 12.09 4.36 -6.37
N LEU A 12 10.74 4.39 -6.28
CA LEU A 12 9.88 3.27 -6.65
C LEU A 12 10.04 2.88 -8.12
N TYR A 13 10.20 3.85 -9.02
CA TYR A 13 10.50 3.60 -10.42
C TYR A 13 11.81 2.83 -10.60
N ILE A 14 12.89 3.24 -9.93
CA ILE A 14 14.19 2.55 -9.97
C ILE A 14 14.06 1.13 -9.40
N LEU A 15 13.34 0.96 -8.29
CA LEU A 15 13.09 -0.36 -7.72
C LEU A 15 12.36 -1.27 -8.70
N ARG A 16 11.26 -0.83 -9.32
CA ARG A 16 10.57 -1.60 -10.38
C ARG A 16 11.50 -2.00 -11.51
N LYS A 17 12.37 -1.09 -11.97
CA LYS A 17 13.36 -1.39 -13.02
C LYS A 17 14.35 -2.47 -12.56
N ARG A 18 14.78 -2.44 -11.30
CA ARG A 18 15.65 -3.47 -10.70
C ARG A 18 14.94 -4.80 -10.50
N GLN A 19 13.66 -4.81 -10.10
CA GLN A 19 12.88 -6.05 -10.00
C GLN A 19 12.82 -6.78 -11.35
N ARG A 20 12.57 -6.04 -12.44
CA ARG A 20 12.59 -6.61 -13.79
C ARG A 20 13.95 -7.16 -14.21
N ALA A 21 15.03 -6.46 -13.85
CA ALA A 21 16.39 -6.88 -14.20
C ALA A 21 16.89 -8.06 -13.36
N PHE A 22 16.44 -8.16 -12.10
CA PHE A 22 16.87 -9.14 -11.12
C PHE A 22 15.67 -9.75 -10.37
N PRO A 23 14.81 -10.51 -11.07
CA PRO A 23 13.55 -11.01 -10.50
C PRO A 23 13.77 -11.88 -9.25
N ASN A 24 14.84 -12.69 -9.23
CA ASN A 24 15.14 -13.58 -8.10
C ASN A 24 15.55 -12.85 -6.82
N VAL A 25 16.03 -11.60 -6.91
CA VAL A 25 16.48 -10.81 -5.75
C VAL A 25 15.31 -10.10 -5.07
N TYR A 26 14.27 -9.77 -5.84
CA TYR A 26 13.14 -8.96 -5.39
C TYR A 26 11.79 -9.67 -5.54
N SER A 27 11.80 -11.00 -5.74
CA SER A 27 10.63 -11.82 -6.04
C SER A 27 9.58 -11.81 -4.94
N GLN A 28 9.98 -11.52 -3.70
CA GLN A 28 9.11 -11.63 -2.52
C GLN A 28 8.35 -10.34 -2.18
N MET A 29 8.51 -9.28 -2.96
CA MET A 29 7.97 -7.96 -2.60
C MET A 29 7.30 -7.26 -3.78
N SER A 30 6.16 -6.61 -3.51
CA SER A 30 5.52 -5.65 -4.40
C SER A 30 5.35 -4.30 -3.71
N PHE A 31 4.95 -3.27 -4.46
CA PHE A 31 4.79 -1.90 -3.96
C PHE A 31 3.40 -1.37 -4.29
N LEU A 32 2.78 -0.70 -3.31
CA LEU A 32 1.63 0.16 -3.56
C LEU A 32 2.11 1.60 -3.58
N GLU A 33 1.81 2.34 -4.65
CA GLU A 33 2.24 3.73 -4.77
C GLU A 33 1.65 4.61 -3.67
N HIS A 34 2.39 5.64 -3.26
CA HIS A 34 2.01 6.56 -2.18
C HIS A 34 0.66 7.28 -2.46
N GLN A 35 0.24 7.31 -3.74
CA GLN A 35 -1.02 7.88 -4.20
C GLN A 35 -2.26 7.04 -3.85
N TYR A 36 -2.13 5.92 -3.14
CA TYR A 36 -3.27 5.10 -2.68
C TYR A 36 -4.37 5.91 -1.96
N ARG A 37 -4.00 7.04 -1.34
CA ARG A 37 -4.95 7.98 -0.70
C ARG A 37 -5.93 8.63 -1.70
N LYS A 38 -5.62 8.67 -2.99
CA LYS A 38 -6.56 9.12 -4.05
C LYS A 38 -7.70 8.12 -4.24
N MET A 39 -7.48 6.85 -3.93
CA MET A 39 -8.49 5.78 -4.06
C MET A 39 -9.44 5.72 -2.85
N MET A 40 -9.14 6.45 -1.76
CA MET A 40 -9.96 6.44 -0.54
C MET A 40 -11.24 7.30 -0.68
N PRO A 41 -12.37 6.88 -0.07
CA PRO A 41 -13.60 7.66 -0.07
C PRO A 41 -13.41 9.04 0.57
N ARG A 42 -13.88 10.09 -0.11
CA ARG A 42 -13.80 11.49 0.34
C ARG A 42 -15.17 12.08 0.63
N ASP A 43 -15.23 12.98 1.61
CA ASP A 43 -16.47 13.69 1.93
C ASP A 43 -16.66 14.86 0.96
N SER A 44 -17.75 15.59 1.13
CA SER A 44 -18.04 16.80 0.36
C SER A 44 -16.98 17.90 0.51
N ARG A 45 -16.06 17.80 1.47
CA ARG A 45 -14.95 18.74 1.69
C ARG A 45 -13.64 18.22 1.10
N GLY A 46 -13.63 17.05 0.48
CA GLY A 46 -12.44 16.43 -0.10
C GLY A 46 -11.54 15.73 0.91
N GLU A 47 -11.95 15.64 2.17
CA GLU A 47 -11.20 14.95 3.21
C GLU A 47 -11.47 13.45 3.16
N ILE A 48 -10.48 12.63 3.52
CA ILE A 48 -10.67 11.18 3.61
C ILE A 48 -11.72 10.92 4.71
N THR A 49 -12.89 10.42 4.29
CA THR A 49 -14.02 10.17 5.20
C THR A 49 -13.69 9.06 6.20
N THR A 50 -14.62 8.84 7.13
CA THR A 50 -14.68 7.67 8.02
C THR A 50 -14.27 6.39 7.30
N VAL A 51 -12.99 6.05 7.44
CA VAL A 51 -12.44 4.78 7.01
C VAL A 51 -13.03 3.73 7.94
N ARG A 52 -14.09 3.07 7.48
CA ARG A 52 -14.75 1.98 8.19
C ARG A 52 -14.92 0.82 7.22
N TRP A 53 -14.75 -0.39 7.75
CA TRP A 53 -14.89 -1.64 7.00
C TRP A 53 -16.21 -1.73 6.20
N ASN A 54 -17.33 -1.37 6.83
CA ASN A 54 -18.66 -1.47 6.22
C ASN A 54 -18.84 -0.58 4.99
N VAL A 55 -18.10 0.53 4.89
CA VAL A 55 -18.10 1.41 3.72
C VAL A 55 -17.16 0.84 2.65
N LEU A 56 -15.96 0.43 3.06
CA LEU A 56 -14.90 0.05 2.12
C LEU A 56 -15.08 -1.34 1.49
N ARG A 57 -15.79 -2.26 2.13
CA ARG A 57 -15.94 -3.66 1.65
C ARG A 57 -16.63 -3.82 0.29
N SER A 58 -17.28 -2.76 -0.20
CA SER A 58 -17.98 -2.72 -1.48
C SER A 58 -17.68 -1.42 -2.24
N TRP A 59 -16.58 -0.75 -1.91
CA TRP A 59 -16.23 0.56 -2.45
C TRP A 59 -15.41 0.47 -3.73
N TRP A 60 -14.64 -0.59 -3.89
CA TRP A 60 -13.64 -0.70 -4.96
C TRP A 60 -14.31 -0.93 -6.30
N LYS A 61 -13.81 -0.26 -7.34
CA LYS A 61 -14.16 -0.59 -8.73
C LYS A 61 -13.19 -1.64 -9.25
N ASP A 62 -13.58 -2.35 -10.31
CA ASP A 62 -12.72 -3.38 -10.93
C ASP A 62 -11.34 -2.83 -11.30
N ASP A 63 -11.29 -1.60 -11.84
CA ASP A 63 -10.04 -0.91 -12.16
C ASP A 63 -9.15 -0.67 -10.93
N ASP A 64 -9.73 -0.35 -9.77
CA ASP A 64 -8.98 -0.17 -8.52
C ASP A 64 -8.40 -1.51 -8.02
N LEU A 65 -9.15 -2.59 -8.23
CA LEU A 65 -8.76 -3.94 -7.84
C LEU A 65 -7.73 -4.55 -8.78
N THR A 66 -7.55 -4.04 -10.01
CA THR A 66 -6.50 -4.53 -10.92
C THR A 66 -5.14 -4.52 -10.23
N THR A 67 -4.82 -3.54 -9.39
CA THR A 67 -3.52 -3.51 -8.70
C THR A 67 -3.31 -4.70 -7.76
N VAL A 68 -4.38 -5.18 -7.12
CA VAL A 68 -4.37 -6.34 -6.21
C VAL A 68 -4.50 -7.65 -6.97
N LEU A 69 -5.26 -7.64 -8.06
CA LEU A 69 -5.54 -8.80 -8.92
C LEU A 69 -4.46 -9.04 -9.99
N GLY A 70 -3.48 -8.15 -10.11
CA GLY A 70 -2.30 -8.36 -10.96
C GLY A 70 -2.29 -7.62 -12.31
N GLY A 71 -2.97 -6.48 -12.44
CA GLY A 71 -3.02 -5.65 -13.64
C GLY A 71 -2.14 -4.38 -13.63
N ALA A 72 -1.73 -3.86 -12.47
CA ALA A 72 -0.95 -2.62 -12.38
C ALA A 72 -0.23 -2.48 -11.02
N PRO A 73 0.85 -1.67 -10.89
CA PRO A 73 1.54 -0.92 -11.93
C PRO A 73 2.40 -1.82 -12.82
N ILE A 74 2.62 -1.40 -14.07
CA ILE A 74 3.55 -2.06 -15.00
C ILE A 74 4.93 -2.17 -14.31
N GLY A 75 5.37 -3.39 -14.01
CA GLY A 75 6.70 -3.68 -13.45
C GLY A 75 6.83 -3.88 -11.94
N CYS A 76 5.73 -3.92 -11.20
CA CYS A 76 5.71 -4.54 -9.88
C CYS A 76 5.33 -6.03 -10.04
N HIS A 77 5.74 -6.87 -9.08
CA HIS A 77 5.20 -8.23 -8.98
C HIS A 77 3.72 -8.20 -8.61
N LEU A 78 2.99 -9.20 -9.08
CA LEU A 78 1.58 -9.34 -8.78
C LEU A 78 1.44 -9.69 -7.29
N TRP A 79 0.41 -9.18 -6.61
CA TRP A 79 0.29 -9.41 -5.17
C TRP A 79 0.13 -10.91 -4.82
N HIS A 80 -0.36 -11.72 -5.76
CA HIS A 80 -0.47 -13.17 -5.59
C HIS A 80 0.87 -13.92 -5.72
N GLU A 81 1.92 -13.27 -6.24
CA GLU A 81 3.25 -13.83 -6.44
C GLU A 81 4.24 -13.45 -5.33
N VAL A 82 3.83 -12.59 -4.39
CA VAL A 82 4.71 -12.02 -3.36
C VAL A 82 4.17 -12.27 -1.97
N ASP A 83 5.07 -12.34 -0.99
CA ASP A 83 4.69 -12.43 0.41
C ASP A 83 4.43 -11.06 1.04
N MET A 84 5.05 -10.01 0.50
CA MET A 84 5.02 -8.67 1.09
C MET A 84 4.61 -7.58 0.11
N VAL A 85 3.80 -6.64 0.58
CA VAL A 85 3.51 -5.37 -0.09
C VAL A 85 4.04 -4.22 0.73
N LEU A 86 4.79 -3.34 0.07
CA LEU A 86 5.44 -2.18 0.66
C LEU A 86 4.67 -0.90 0.27
N ILE A 87 4.22 -0.15 1.28
CA ILE A 87 3.41 1.06 1.11
C ILE A 87 4.15 2.24 1.76
N PRO A 88 4.77 3.14 0.97
CA PRO A 88 5.35 4.35 1.51
C PRO A 88 4.25 5.35 1.88
N CYS A 89 4.35 5.92 3.07
CA CYS A 89 3.39 6.88 3.62
C CYS A 89 4.09 8.20 3.95
N ASN A 90 3.71 9.28 3.26
CA ASN A 90 4.15 10.63 3.59
C ASN A 90 3.33 11.17 4.78
N ILE A 91 4.04 11.62 5.81
CA ILE A 91 3.51 12.12 7.06
C ILE A 91 3.98 13.56 7.27
N GLY A 92 3.03 14.49 7.21
CA GLY A 92 3.34 15.91 7.42
C GLY A 92 4.25 16.49 6.35
N SER A 93 4.22 15.97 5.11
CA SER A 93 4.98 16.46 3.93
C SER A 93 6.51 16.36 3.99
N GLN A 94 7.08 15.85 5.09
CA GLN A 94 8.52 15.84 5.34
C GLN A 94 9.03 14.53 5.98
N HIS A 95 8.14 13.70 6.54
CA HIS A 95 8.51 12.43 7.16
C HIS A 95 7.90 11.26 6.40
N TRP A 96 8.66 10.20 6.19
CA TRP A 96 8.18 9.00 5.49
C TRP A 96 8.21 7.80 6.42
N LEU A 97 7.07 7.10 6.47
CA LEU A 97 6.97 5.77 7.03
C LEU A 97 6.87 4.74 5.92
N LEU A 98 7.33 3.52 6.20
CA LEU A 98 7.06 2.38 5.36
C LEU A 98 6.08 1.46 6.08
N VAL A 99 4.91 1.25 5.51
CA VAL A 99 4.00 0.20 5.97
C VAL A 99 4.28 -1.06 5.16
N THR A 100 4.57 -2.15 5.86
CA THR A 100 4.77 -3.47 5.25
C THR A 100 3.56 -4.34 5.53
N VAL A 101 2.90 -4.81 4.49
CA VAL A 101 1.80 -5.77 4.57
C VAL A 101 2.38 -7.15 4.29
N ASP A 102 2.36 -8.01 5.28
CA ASP A 102 2.65 -9.43 5.15
C ASP A 102 1.35 -10.15 4.77
N LEU A 103 1.27 -10.59 3.51
CA LEU A 103 0.10 -11.26 2.95
C LEU A 103 -0.03 -12.68 3.50
N THR A 104 1.07 -13.34 3.81
CA THR A 104 1.08 -14.72 4.34
C THR A 104 0.58 -14.75 5.78
N CYS A 105 1.15 -13.93 6.66
CA CYS A 105 0.76 -13.83 8.06
C CYS A 105 -0.49 -12.96 8.29
N LYS A 106 -0.98 -12.26 7.26
CA LYS A 106 -2.11 -11.32 7.34
C LYS A 106 -1.87 -10.20 8.36
N LYS A 107 -0.64 -9.66 8.38
CA LYS A 107 -0.18 -8.64 9.35
C LYS A 107 0.30 -7.38 8.65
N MET A 108 0.19 -6.26 9.34
CA MET A 108 0.77 -4.99 8.91
C MET A 108 1.76 -4.49 9.96
N PHE A 109 2.94 -4.06 9.51
CA PHE A 109 3.95 -3.45 10.35
C PHE A 109 4.25 -2.03 9.85
N ILE A 110 4.61 -1.16 10.78
CA ILE A 110 5.01 0.22 10.47
C ILE A 110 6.49 0.33 10.80
N VAL A 111 7.28 0.65 9.78
CA VAL A 111 8.70 0.92 9.91
C VAL A 111 8.90 2.43 9.85
N ASP A 112 9.42 3.00 10.94
CA ASP A 112 9.86 4.39 11.03
C ASP A 112 11.39 4.42 11.09
N PRO A 113 12.07 4.63 9.94
CA PRO A 113 13.53 4.55 9.88
C PRO A 113 14.23 5.67 10.67
N TRP A 114 13.60 6.85 10.81
CA TRP A 114 14.18 7.99 11.51
C TRP A 114 13.64 8.20 12.93
N ARG A 115 12.60 7.44 13.33
CA ARG A 115 11.91 7.55 14.62
C ARG A 115 11.58 9.00 15.00
N GLN A 116 11.30 9.84 14.00
CA GLN A 116 11.01 11.25 14.25
C GLN A 116 9.75 11.39 15.09
N GLU A 117 9.77 12.36 15.99
CA GLU A 117 8.60 12.75 16.77
C GLU A 117 7.59 13.47 15.88
N VAL A 118 6.76 12.69 15.19
CA VAL A 118 5.55 13.21 14.56
C VAL A 118 4.41 13.16 15.58
N PRO A 119 3.60 14.22 15.71
CA PRO A 119 2.39 14.19 16.51
C PRO A 119 1.53 12.97 16.21
N ALA A 120 1.12 12.25 17.27
CA ALA A 120 0.39 10.98 17.15
C ALA A 120 -0.89 11.09 16.31
N HIS A 121 -1.56 12.25 16.32
CA HIS A 121 -2.76 12.49 15.53
C HIS A 121 -2.47 12.55 14.02
N ILE A 122 -1.37 13.19 13.59
CA ILE A 122 -0.93 13.23 12.19
C ILE A 122 -0.53 11.82 11.73
N ARG A 123 0.25 11.10 12.55
CA ARG A 123 0.62 9.71 12.26
C ARG A 123 -0.63 8.85 12.07
N LYS A 124 -1.57 8.92 13.02
CA LYS A 124 -2.83 8.18 12.98
C LYS A 124 -3.68 8.53 11.75
N GLN A 125 -3.75 9.79 11.35
CA GLN A 125 -4.50 10.21 10.16
C GLN A 125 -3.96 9.59 8.87
N GLN A 126 -2.64 9.38 8.77
CA GLN A 126 -2.00 8.85 7.57
C GLN A 126 -2.02 7.32 7.51
N VAL A 127 -1.71 6.64 8.62
CA VAL A 127 -1.59 5.17 8.63
C VAL A 127 -2.86 4.44 9.07
N ALA A 128 -3.70 5.01 9.94
CA ALA A 128 -4.88 4.32 10.42
C ALA A 128 -5.87 3.93 9.30
N PRO A 129 -6.02 4.71 8.22
CA PRO A 129 -6.81 4.29 7.06
C PRO A 129 -6.42 2.92 6.48
N LEU A 130 -5.13 2.58 6.48
CA LEU A 130 -4.61 1.34 5.89
C LEU A 130 -5.18 0.08 6.57
N ARG A 131 -5.55 0.18 7.85
CA ARG A 131 -6.13 -0.92 8.64
C ARG A 131 -7.42 -1.49 8.05
N TYR A 132 -8.15 -0.69 7.27
CA TYR A 132 -9.37 -1.13 6.60
C TYR A 132 -9.22 -1.15 5.09
N PHE A 133 -8.41 -0.25 4.53
CA PHE A 133 -8.15 -0.16 3.09
C PHE A 133 -7.58 -1.46 2.51
N VAL A 134 -6.44 -1.92 3.05
CA VAL A 134 -5.77 -3.11 2.49
C VAL A 134 -6.66 -4.35 2.66
N PRO A 135 -7.21 -4.63 3.87
CA PRO A 135 -8.07 -5.79 4.02
C PRO A 135 -9.35 -5.72 3.17
N SER A 136 -9.91 -4.54 2.89
CA SER A 136 -11.16 -4.44 2.11
C SER A 136 -10.90 -4.69 0.63
N MET A 137 -9.76 -4.22 0.11
CA MET A 137 -9.33 -4.55 -1.25
C MET A 137 -9.11 -6.05 -1.40
N LEU A 138 -8.36 -6.67 -0.48
CA LEU A 138 -8.10 -8.11 -0.50
C LEU A 138 -9.40 -8.93 -0.41
N HIS A 139 -10.37 -8.47 0.39
CA HIS A 139 -11.66 -9.14 0.51
C HIS A 139 -12.49 -9.05 -0.76
N GLN A 140 -12.62 -7.85 -1.34
CA GLN A 140 -13.42 -7.66 -2.56
C GLN A 140 -12.76 -8.30 -3.79
N ALA A 141 -11.43 -8.37 -3.82
CA ALA A 141 -10.66 -9.12 -4.81
C ALA A 141 -10.69 -10.64 -4.59
N GLU A 142 -11.35 -11.15 -3.54
CA GLU A 142 -11.34 -12.57 -3.16
C GLU A 142 -9.92 -13.17 -3.07
N PHE A 143 -8.94 -12.35 -2.67
CA PHE A 143 -7.52 -12.64 -2.83
C PHE A 143 -7.09 -13.98 -2.22
N TYR A 144 -7.51 -14.26 -0.97
CA TYR A 144 -7.16 -15.49 -0.26
C TYR A 144 -7.98 -16.71 -0.67
N THR A 145 -9.05 -16.52 -1.45
CA THR A 145 -9.77 -17.63 -2.09
C THR A 145 -9.01 -18.06 -3.34
N ALA A 146 -8.48 -17.09 -4.10
CA ALA A 146 -7.74 -17.32 -5.34
C ALA A 146 -6.27 -17.74 -5.13
N ARG A 147 -5.64 -17.31 -4.03
CA ARG A 147 -4.29 -17.73 -3.60
C ARG A 147 -4.42 -18.84 -2.55
N PRO A 148 -4.20 -20.12 -2.90
CA PRO A 148 -4.14 -21.19 -1.91
C PRO A 148 -3.05 -20.85 -0.89
N ALA A 149 -3.33 -21.07 0.39
CA ALA A 149 -2.28 -21.02 1.40
C ALA A 149 -1.26 -22.10 1.03
N GLU A 150 0.00 -21.72 0.83
CA GLU A 150 1.09 -22.68 0.92
C GLU A 150 1.08 -23.20 2.38
N LEU A 151 0.58 -24.42 2.54
CA LEU A 151 0.59 -25.20 3.79
C LEU A 151 1.99 -25.75 4.04
#